data_AF-A0A352KVU3-F1
#
_entry.id   AF-A0A352KVU3-F1
#
_cell.length_a   1.000
_cell.length_b   1.000
_cell.length_c   1.000
_cell.angle_alpha   90.00
_cell.angle_beta   90.00
_cell.angle_gamma   90.00
#
_symmetry.space_group_name_H-M   'P 1'
#
loop_
_entity.id
_entity.type
_entity.pdbx_description
1 polymer ?
#
loop_
_entity_poly.entity_id
_entity_poly.type
_entity_poly.pdbx_seq_one_letter_code
_entity_poly.pdbx_strand_id
1 'polypeptide(L)'
;MRSTGKWLALLFLSAAGCSSISDGIIRTETDLRNQILAQKAWGEWSWCYDELNHPWDFAKGFKAGYRNILEGGSGCQPTLPPRAYWKPSYETTNGRGRINSWFDGYSHGALAAQQDGMGGMGVLPISPTARANLISKNAPVNPECFNGLQNTPTPEGGLLPQTDEMDVDPAVPAGEDMPPNPGTSPSATRPYEGN
;
A
#
# COMPACT_ATOMS: atom_id res chain seq x y z
N MET A 1 -35.55 25.24 35.12
CA MET A 1 -35.10 23.95 34.53
C MET A 1 -34.47 24.26 33.17
N ARG A 2 -33.13 24.30 33.09
CA ARG A 2 -32.41 24.66 31.85
C ARG A 2 -31.99 23.39 31.10
N SER A 3 -32.27 23.40 29.79
CA SER A 3 -32.05 22.33 28.82
C SER A 3 -30.56 21.99 28.65
N THR A 4 -30.05 21.05 29.45
CA THR A 4 -28.70 20.46 29.30
C THR A 4 -28.64 19.37 28.22
N GLY A 5 -29.79 18.82 27.80
CA GLY A 5 -29.84 17.73 26.82
C GLY A 5 -29.42 18.13 25.39
N LYS A 6 -29.66 19.38 24.99
CA LYS A 6 -29.27 19.86 23.64
C LYS A 6 -27.76 20.07 23.48
N TRP A 7 -27.07 20.40 24.57
CA TRP A 7 -25.61 20.56 24.58
C TRP A 7 -24.88 19.22 24.59
N LEU A 8 -25.45 18.20 25.25
CA LEU A 8 -24.91 16.84 25.21
C LEU A 8 -24.97 16.25 23.79
N ALA A 9 -26.07 16.44 23.07
CA ALA A 9 -26.23 15.93 21.70
C ALA A 9 -25.24 16.56 20.69
N LEU A 10 -24.90 17.84 20.86
CA LEU A 10 -23.88 18.51 20.04
C LEU A 10 -22.45 18.03 20.36
N LEU A 11 -22.17 17.67 21.62
CA LEU A 11 -20.88 17.10 22.03
C LEU A 11 -20.68 15.66 21.53
N PHE A 12 -21.75 14.87 21.38
CA PHE A 12 -21.65 13.52 20.81
C PHE A 12 -21.45 13.53 19.28
N LEU A 13 -21.84 14.59 18.57
CA LEU A 13 -21.58 14.72 17.14
C LEU A 13 -20.14 15.18 16.83
N SER A 14 -19.45 15.85 17.77
CA SER A 14 -18.09 16.36 17.54
C SER A 14 -16.97 15.37 17.86
N ALA A 15 -17.25 14.30 18.60
CA ALA A 15 -16.23 13.33 19.03
C ALA A 15 -16.01 12.18 18.01
N ALA A 16 -16.91 12.00 17.04
CA ALA A 16 -16.76 11.01 15.97
C ALA A 16 -16.18 11.66 14.68
N GLY A 17 -14.87 11.92 14.70
CA GLY A 17 -13.98 11.75 13.54
C GLY A 17 -14.26 12.57 12.27
N CYS A 18 -13.86 13.85 12.26
CA CYS A 18 -13.74 14.64 11.02
C CYS A 18 -12.94 13.92 9.91
N SER A 19 -11.94 13.09 10.29
CA SER A 19 -11.16 12.26 9.36
C SER A 19 -12.01 11.18 8.67
N SER A 20 -12.93 10.55 9.39
CA SER A 20 -13.76 9.48 8.82
C SER A 20 -14.79 10.01 7.82
N ILE A 21 -15.27 11.24 8.02
CA ILE A 21 -16.16 11.93 7.08
C ILE A 21 -15.38 12.37 5.84
N SER A 22 -14.19 12.98 6.00
CA SER A 22 -13.36 13.38 4.86
C SER A 22 -12.94 12.18 4.01
N ASP A 23 -12.55 11.08 4.64
CA ASP A 23 -12.18 9.84 3.94
C ASP A 23 -13.39 9.25 3.19
N GLY A 24 -14.58 9.35 3.78
CA GLY A 24 -15.83 8.96 3.13
C GLY A 24 -16.10 9.78 1.86
N ILE A 25 -15.94 11.11 1.93
CA ILE A 25 -16.12 12.00 0.77
C ILE A 25 -15.12 11.66 -0.33
N ILE A 26 -13.82 11.59 0.01
CA ILE A 26 -12.75 11.28 -0.95
C ILE A 26 -13.00 9.95 -1.65
N ARG A 27 -13.43 8.92 -0.90
CA ARG A 27 -13.78 7.61 -1.47
C ARG A 27 -14.93 7.73 -2.46
N THR A 28 -16.01 8.40 -2.09
CA THR A 28 -17.16 8.55 -2.98
C THR A 28 -16.83 9.33 -4.26
N GLU A 29 -16.04 10.39 -4.15
CA GLU A 29 -15.58 11.17 -5.29
C GLU A 29 -14.72 10.32 -6.24
N THR A 30 -13.76 9.58 -5.67
CA THR A 30 -12.88 8.69 -6.44
C THR A 30 -13.67 7.58 -7.13
N ASP A 31 -14.60 6.95 -6.42
CA ASP A 31 -15.45 5.87 -6.95
C ASP A 31 -16.33 6.36 -8.11
N LEU A 32 -16.93 7.54 -7.97
CA LEU A 32 -17.75 8.15 -9.03
C LEU A 32 -16.93 8.52 -10.26
N ARG A 33 -15.77 9.17 -10.06
CA ARG A 33 -14.83 9.49 -11.13
C ARG A 33 -14.45 8.22 -11.90
N ASN A 34 -14.07 7.17 -11.19
CA ASN A 34 -13.63 5.91 -11.79
C ASN A 34 -14.77 5.24 -12.59
N GLN A 35 -16.01 5.31 -12.09
CA GLN A 35 -17.18 4.81 -12.82
C GLN A 35 -17.43 5.58 -14.11
N ILE A 36 -17.37 6.92 -14.08
CA ILE A 36 -17.58 7.76 -15.26
C ILE A 36 -16.51 7.50 -16.30
N LEU A 37 -15.23 7.44 -15.90
CA LEU A 37 -14.12 7.19 -16.81
C LEU A 37 -14.24 5.81 -17.48
N ALA A 38 -14.55 4.77 -16.72
CA ALA A 38 -14.76 3.44 -17.28
C ALA A 38 -15.97 3.38 -18.23
N GLN A 39 -17.05 4.10 -17.92
CA GLN A 39 -18.22 4.19 -18.80
C GLN A 39 -17.90 4.94 -20.10
N LYS A 40 -17.11 6.02 -20.02
CA LYS A 40 -16.63 6.75 -21.19
C LYS A 40 -15.75 5.85 -22.06
N ALA A 41 -14.78 5.16 -21.47
CA ALA A 41 -13.91 4.23 -22.18
C ALA A 41 -14.71 3.11 -22.86
N TRP A 42 -15.75 2.56 -22.23
CA TRP A 42 -16.62 1.62 -22.90
C TRP A 42 -17.27 2.21 -24.17
N GLY A 43 -17.68 3.48 -24.15
CA GLY A 43 -18.16 4.17 -25.35
C GLY A 43 -17.13 4.20 -26.48
N GLU A 44 -15.88 4.54 -26.18
CA GLU A 44 -14.79 4.64 -27.16
C GLU A 44 -14.33 3.28 -27.71
N TRP A 45 -14.40 2.23 -26.90
CA TRP A 45 -13.85 0.91 -27.22
C TRP A 45 -14.91 -0.12 -27.66
N SER A 46 -16.20 0.15 -27.42
CA SER A 46 -17.28 -0.84 -27.63
C SER A 46 -17.37 -1.40 -29.05
N TRP A 47 -17.10 -0.58 -30.06
CA TRP A 47 -17.14 -0.98 -31.48
C TRP A 47 -16.16 -2.09 -31.84
N CYS A 48 -15.09 -2.29 -31.07
CA CYS A 48 -14.16 -3.40 -31.26
C CYS A 48 -14.78 -4.77 -30.87
N TYR A 49 -15.98 -4.78 -30.30
CA TYR A 49 -16.57 -5.93 -29.60
C TYR A 49 -18.01 -6.24 -30.04
N ASP A 50 -18.39 -5.86 -31.26
CA ASP A 50 -19.78 -5.96 -31.75
C ASP A 50 -20.27 -7.40 -31.93
N GLU A 51 -19.38 -8.37 -32.18
CA GLU A 51 -19.74 -9.78 -32.50
C GLU A 51 -19.64 -10.75 -31.30
N LEU A 52 -19.81 -10.26 -30.07
CA LEU A 52 -19.72 -11.12 -28.87
C LEU A 52 -21.02 -11.88 -28.56
N ASN A 53 -20.89 -13.11 -28.05
CA ASN A 53 -22.03 -13.92 -27.60
C ASN A 53 -22.76 -13.34 -26.36
N HIS A 54 -22.02 -12.67 -25.47
CA HIS A 54 -22.54 -12.12 -24.21
C HIS A 54 -22.06 -10.67 -23.98
N PRO A 55 -22.42 -9.73 -24.86
CA PRO A 55 -21.83 -8.38 -24.91
C PRO A 55 -22.08 -7.58 -23.62
N TRP A 56 -23.22 -7.82 -22.94
CA TRP A 56 -23.53 -7.15 -21.68
C TRP A 56 -22.65 -7.59 -20.52
N ASP A 57 -22.31 -8.88 -20.45
CA ASP A 57 -21.44 -9.40 -19.40
C ASP A 57 -19.98 -9.02 -19.68
N PHE A 58 -19.59 -9.04 -20.96
CA PHE A 58 -18.32 -8.46 -21.41
C PHE A 58 -18.18 -6.98 -21.02
N ALA A 59 -19.16 -6.14 -21.32
CA ALA A 59 -19.14 -4.72 -20.99
C ALA A 59 -19.00 -4.46 -19.47
N LYS A 60 -19.65 -5.29 -18.65
CA LYS A 60 -19.49 -5.23 -17.18
C LYS A 60 -18.07 -5.62 -16.76
N GLY A 61 -17.51 -6.64 -17.39
CA GLY A 61 -16.12 -7.05 -17.23
C GLY A 61 -15.17 -5.92 -17.56
N PHE A 62 -15.30 -5.36 -18.77
CA PHE A 62 -14.50 -4.26 -19.29
C PHE A 62 -14.45 -3.09 -18.31
N LYS A 63 -15.61 -2.62 -17.87
CA LYS A 63 -15.68 -1.51 -16.91
C LYS A 63 -15.11 -1.86 -15.54
N ALA A 64 -15.10 -3.14 -15.15
CA ALA A 64 -14.46 -3.57 -13.92
C ALA A 64 -12.93 -3.60 -14.04
N GLY A 65 -12.38 -4.15 -15.13
CA GLY A 65 -10.95 -4.16 -15.40
C GLY A 65 -10.37 -2.75 -15.58
N TYR A 66 -11.09 -1.88 -16.28
CA TYR A 66 -10.70 -0.48 -16.46
C TYR A 66 -10.62 0.25 -15.11
N ARG A 67 -11.63 0.06 -14.24
CA ARG A 67 -11.63 0.62 -12.89
C ARG A 67 -10.50 0.07 -12.03
N ASN A 68 -10.15 -1.21 -12.17
CA ASN A 68 -9.03 -1.77 -11.42
C ASN A 68 -7.73 -1.00 -11.67
N ILE A 69 -7.44 -0.64 -12.93
CA ILE A 69 -6.26 0.20 -13.25
C ILE A 69 -6.38 1.60 -12.65
N LEU A 70 -7.55 2.23 -12.74
CA LEU A 70 -7.79 3.56 -12.16
C LEU A 70 -7.64 3.59 -10.63
N GLU A 71 -7.95 2.48 -9.96
CA GLU A 71 -7.78 2.27 -8.52
C GLU A 71 -6.31 1.94 -8.13
N GLY A 72 -5.40 1.83 -9.11
CA GLY A 72 -4.00 1.48 -8.88
C GLY A 72 -3.72 -0.02 -8.85
N GLY A 73 -4.67 -0.86 -9.26
CA GLY A 73 -4.51 -2.29 -9.44
C GLY A 73 -3.63 -2.65 -10.64
N SER A 74 -3.20 -3.91 -10.70
CA SER A 74 -2.32 -4.43 -11.76
C SER A 74 -3.04 -4.78 -13.06
N GLY A 75 -4.37 -4.76 -13.08
CA GLY A 75 -5.16 -5.24 -14.22
C GLY A 75 -5.29 -6.75 -14.30
N CYS A 76 -4.76 -7.49 -13.33
CA CYS A 76 -4.93 -8.94 -13.26
C CYS A 76 -6.39 -9.29 -12.99
N GLN A 77 -6.91 -10.30 -13.70
CA GLN A 77 -8.25 -10.81 -13.46
C GLN A 77 -8.39 -11.32 -12.02
N PRO A 78 -9.53 -11.05 -11.35
CA PRO A 78 -9.78 -11.61 -10.04
C PRO A 78 -9.97 -13.13 -10.13
N THR A 79 -9.70 -13.84 -9.03
CA THR A 79 -9.87 -15.30 -8.99
C THR A 79 -11.32 -15.74 -9.13
N LEU A 80 -12.27 -14.93 -8.62
CA LEU A 80 -13.68 -15.21 -8.65
C LEU A 80 -14.44 -14.08 -9.35
N PRO A 81 -15.51 -14.39 -10.09
CA PRO A 81 -16.36 -13.36 -10.67
C PRO A 81 -17.11 -12.63 -9.54
N PRO A 82 -17.72 -11.46 -9.82
CA PRO A 82 -18.53 -10.73 -8.84
C PRO A 82 -19.68 -11.59 -8.30
N ARG A 83 -20.10 -11.33 -7.05
CA ARG A 83 -21.17 -12.10 -6.37
C ARG A 83 -22.48 -12.22 -7.16
N ALA A 84 -22.76 -11.29 -8.07
CA ALA A 84 -23.92 -11.37 -8.96
C ALA A 84 -23.95 -12.66 -9.80
N TYR A 85 -22.79 -13.24 -10.11
CA TYR A 85 -22.62 -14.46 -10.90
C TYR A 85 -22.61 -15.75 -10.05
N TRP A 86 -22.72 -15.66 -8.72
CA TRP A 86 -22.65 -16.84 -7.84
C TRP A 86 -24.01 -17.55 -7.68
N LYS A 87 -25.02 -17.10 -8.42
CA LYS A 87 -26.36 -17.68 -8.36
C LYS A 87 -26.38 -19.01 -9.12
N PRO A 88 -27.20 -20.00 -8.70
CA PRO A 88 -27.30 -21.30 -9.38
C PRO A 88 -27.59 -21.22 -10.89
N SER A 89 -28.26 -20.15 -11.35
CA SER A 89 -28.50 -19.90 -12.78
C SER A 89 -27.23 -19.84 -13.63
N TYR A 90 -26.09 -19.50 -13.02
CA TYR A 90 -24.81 -19.39 -13.71
C TYR A 90 -24.01 -20.70 -13.76
N GLU A 91 -24.49 -21.77 -13.12
CA GLU A 91 -23.82 -23.09 -13.14
C GLU A 91 -24.02 -23.82 -14.48
N THR A 92 -25.03 -23.40 -15.26
CA THR A 92 -25.35 -23.90 -16.61
C THR A 92 -24.29 -23.53 -17.64
N THR A 93 -24.25 -24.21 -18.78
CA THR A 93 -23.32 -23.90 -19.88
C THR A 93 -23.44 -22.45 -20.36
N ASN A 94 -24.67 -21.94 -20.53
CA ASN A 94 -24.89 -20.52 -20.88
C ASN A 94 -24.41 -19.58 -19.76
N GLY A 95 -24.70 -19.94 -18.51
CA GLY A 95 -24.24 -19.22 -17.33
C GLY A 95 -22.72 -19.07 -17.26
N ARG A 96 -22.01 -20.18 -17.45
CA ARG A 96 -20.55 -20.21 -17.53
C ARG A 96 -20.02 -19.38 -18.70
N GLY A 97 -20.71 -19.40 -19.86
CA GLY A 97 -20.39 -18.53 -20.99
C GLY A 97 -20.42 -17.04 -20.62
N ARG A 98 -21.43 -16.60 -19.87
CA ARG A 98 -21.52 -15.21 -19.37
C ARG A 98 -20.40 -14.86 -18.39
N ILE A 99 -20.05 -15.78 -17.49
CA ILE A 99 -18.92 -15.61 -16.57
C ILE A 99 -17.62 -15.46 -17.34
N ASN A 100 -17.36 -16.33 -18.32
CA ASN A 100 -16.16 -16.27 -19.14
C ASN A 100 -16.10 -14.94 -19.90
N SER A 101 -17.21 -14.52 -20.51
CA SER A 101 -17.29 -13.25 -21.22
C SER A 101 -17.03 -12.04 -20.29
N TRP A 102 -17.47 -12.10 -19.02
CA TRP A 102 -17.12 -11.08 -18.03
C TRP A 102 -15.62 -11.06 -17.74
N PHE A 103 -14.96 -12.21 -17.61
CA PHE A 103 -13.52 -12.29 -17.42
C PHE A 103 -12.76 -11.75 -18.64
N ASP A 104 -13.15 -12.15 -19.85
CA ASP A 104 -12.55 -11.65 -21.09
C ASP A 104 -12.66 -10.11 -21.15
N GLY A 105 -13.87 -9.59 -20.88
CA GLY A 105 -14.10 -8.17 -20.78
C GLY A 105 -13.16 -7.50 -19.79
N TYR A 106 -12.96 -8.07 -18.60
CA TYR A 106 -12.07 -7.54 -17.59
C TYR A 106 -10.64 -7.34 -18.11
N SER A 107 -10.05 -8.36 -18.74
CA SER A 107 -8.70 -8.25 -19.29
C SER A 107 -8.60 -7.16 -20.36
N HIS A 108 -9.60 -7.08 -21.23
CA HIS A 108 -9.66 -6.06 -22.29
C HIS A 108 -9.82 -4.65 -21.73
N GLY A 109 -10.63 -4.47 -20.69
CA GLY A 109 -10.80 -3.18 -20.02
C GLY A 109 -9.54 -2.72 -19.31
N ALA A 110 -8.82 -3.64 -18.66
CA ALA A 110 -7.54 -3.34 -18.03
C ALA A 110 -6.48 -2.93 -19.07
N LEU A 111 -6.42 -3.65 -20.20
CA LEU A 111 -5.52 -3.29 -21.30
C LEU A 111 -5.86 -1.93 -21.90
N ALA A 112 -7.14 -1.66 -22.15
CA ALA A 112 -7.61 -0.37 -22.67
C ALA A 112 -7.23 0.78 -21.74
N ALA A 113 -7.39 0.63 -20.42
CA ALA A 113 -6.95 1.65 -19.46
C ALA A 113 -5.44 1.92 -19.52
N GLN A 114 -4.63 0.88 -19.74
CA GLN A 114 -3.18 1.06 -19.92
C GLN A 114 -2.87 1.80 -21.23
N GLN A 115 -3.55 1.46 -22.32
CA GLN A 115 -3.40 2.11 -23.62
C GLN A 115 -3.86 3.58 -23.60
N ASP A 116 -4.90 3.88 -22.84
CA ASP A 116 -5.41 5.24 -22.61
C ASP A 116 -4.49 6.07 -21.67
N GLY A 117 -3.39 5.49 -21.16
CA GLY A 117 -2.46 6.17 -20.27
C GLY A 117 -2.98 6.37 -18.84
N MET A 118 -3.99 5.60 -18.43
CA MET A 118 -4.60 5.70 -17.09
C MET A 118 -3.82 4.96 -16.00
N GLY A 119 -2.74 4.28 -16.37
CA GLY A 119 -1.85 3.58 -15.44
C GLY A 119 -1.27 4.53 -14.40
N GLY A 120 -1.40 4.16 -13.12
CA GLY A 120 -0.87 4.96 -12.01
C GLY A 120 -1.78 6.10 -11.52
N MET A 121 -2.98 6.29 -12.09
CA MET A 121 -3.89 7.35 -11.68
C MET A 121 -4.35 7.24 -10.21
N GLY A 122 -4.47 6.03 -9.68
CA GLY A 122 -4.79 5.76 -8.27
C GLY A 122 -3.59 5.75 -7.32
N VAL A 123 -2.37 5.91 -7.85
CA VAL A 123 -1.14 5.82 -7.04
C VAL A 123 -0.84 7.19 -6.43
N LEU A 124 -0.86 7.27 -5.10
CA LEU A 124 -0.55 8.50 -4.39
C LEU A 124 0.97 8.77 -4.41
N PRO A 125 1.38 10.01 -4.72
CA PRO A 125 2.78 10.39 -4.59
C PRO A 125 3.17 10.42 -3.11
N ILE A 126 4.23 9.69 -2.76
CA ILE A 126 4.82 9.71 -1.42
C ILE A 126 6.11 10.54 -1.41
N SER A 127 6.49 11.06 -0.25
CA SER A 127 7.70 11.87 -0.12
C SER A 127 8.96 11.05 -0.47
N PRO A 128 10.04 11.68 -0.97
CA PRO A 128 11.30 11.00 -1.28
C PRO A 128 11.86 10.22 -0.09
N THR A 129 11.77 10.78 1.13
CA THR A 129 12.20 10.12 2.37
C THR A 129 11.38 8.87 2.67
N ALA A 130 10.05 8.94 2.54
CA ALA A 130 9.19 7.77 2.73
C ALA A 130 9.49 6.68 1.71
N ARG A 131 9.71 7.07 0.44
CA ARG A 131 10.13 6.15 -0.63
C ARG A 131 11.46 5.47 -0.31
N ALA A 132 12.47 6.22 0.14
CA ALA A 132 13.79 5.67 0.51
C ALA A 132 13.68 4.65 1.65
N ASN A 133 12.88 4.96 2.68
CA ASN A 133 12.65 4.06 3.80
C ASN A 133 11.95 2.76 3.38
N LEU A 134 10.96 2.83 2.47
CA LEU A 134 10.29 1.65 1.93
C LEU A 134 11.25 0.77 1.11
N ILE A 135 12.12 1.39 0.29
CA ILE A 135 13.12 0.66 -0.50
C ILE A 135 14.10 -0.06 0.43
N SER A 136 14.61 0.63 1.46
CA SER A 136 15.52 0.04 2.44
C SER A 136 14.88 -1.13 3.19
N LYS A 137 13.60 -1.01 3.58
CA LYS A 137 12.85 -2.08 4.26
C LYS A 137 12.67 -3.32 3.38
N ASN A 138 12.47 -3.13 2.08
CA ASN A 138 12.24 -4.21 1.12
C ASN A 138 13.52 -4.71 0.45
N ALA A 139 14.69 -4.23 0.87
CA ALA A 139 15.96 -4.66 0.30
C ALA A 139 16.14 -6.17 0.51
N PRO A 140 16.54 -6.93 -0.53
CA PRO A 140 16.81 -8.35 -0.38
C PRO A 140 17.93 -8.54 0.65
N VAL A 141 17.75 -9.48 1.57
CA VAL A 141 18.79 -9.85 2.54
C VAL A 141 19.98 -10.37 1.76
N ASN A 142 21.12 -9.70 1.86
CA ASN A 142 22.35 -10.14 1.22
C ASN A 142 22.77 -11.51 1.83
N PRO A 143 22.84 -12.60 1.04
CA PRO A 143 23.25 -13.91 1.55
C PRO A 143 24.70 -13.94 2.07
N GLU A 144 25.55 -12.99 1.64
CA GLU A 144 26.93 -12.86 2.14
C GLU A 144 27.00 -12.51 3.63
N CYS A 145 25.93 -11.94 4.22
CA CYS A 145 25.84 -11.69 5.66
C CYS A 145 25.80 -13.00 6.48
N PHE A 146 25.38 -14.12 5.86
CA PHE A 146 25.31 -15.43 6.51
C PHE A 146 26.57 -16.28 6.27
N ASN A 147 27.35 -16.00 5.22
CA ASN A 147 28.62 -16.71 4.94
C ASN A 147 29.74 -16.36 5.93
N GLY A 148 29.64 -15.24 6.64
CA GLY A 148 30.63 -14.80 7.62
C GLY A 148 30.74 -15.66 8.89
N LEU A 149 29.82 -16.60 9.12
CA LEU A 149 29.84 -17.52 10.28
C LEU A 149 30.35 -18.92 9.94
N GLN A 150 30.53 -19.26 8.66
CA GLN A 150 30.93 -20.62 8.25
C GLN A 150 32.44 -20.83 8.17
N ASN A 151 33.24 -19.76 8.27
CA ASN A 151 34.70 -19.83 8.21
C ASN A 151 35.35 -19.49 9.56
N THR A 152 34.83 -20.04 10.66
CA THR A 152 35.67 -20.17 11.85
C THR A 152 36.58 -21.38 11.64
N PRO A 153 37.91 -21.22 11.58
CA PRO A 153 38.80 -22.36 11.64
C PRO A 153 38.52 -23.07 12.97
N THR A 154 38.09 -24.32 12.90
CA THR A 154 38.00 -25.22 14.04
C THR A 154 39.34 -25.18 14.78
N PRO A 155 39.43 -24.70 16.03
CA PRO A 155 40.62 -24.88 16.82
C PRO A 155 40.65 -26.34 17.22
N GLU A 156 41.50 -27.13 16.56
CA GLU A 156 41.95 -28.41 17.09
C GLU A 156 42.72 -28.14 18.39
N GLY A 157 42.38 -28.89 19.44
CA GLY A 157 43.21 -29.00 20.65
C GLY A 157 42.62 -28.28 21.86
N GLY A 158 42.21 -29.09 22.83
CA GLY A 158 41.50 -28.65 24.03
C GLY A 158 42.34 -27.87 25.04
N LEU A 159 41.63 -27.19 25.93
CA LEU A 159 41.77 -27.30 27.39
C LEU A 159 40.60 -26.53 28.02
N LEU A 160 39.71 -27.24 28.73
CA LEU A 160 39.01 -26.66 29.89
C LEU A 160 39.89 -26.96 31.12
N PRO A 161 39.72 -26.33 32.30
CA PRO A 161 38.97 -25.13 32.71
C PRO A 161 39.85 -24.15 33.55
N GLN A 162 39.32 -22.99 33.98
CA GLN A 162 39.24 -22.64 35.42
C GLN A 162 38.59 -21.27 35.65
N THR A 163 37.54 -21.29 36.47
CA THR A 163 37.04 -20.17 37.26
C THR A 163 37.86 -20.08 38.54
N ASP A 164 38.39 -18.91 38.87
CA ASP A 164 38.88 -18.62 40.23
C ASP A 164 38.56 -17.16 40.60
N GLU A 165 38.17 -17.00 41.86
CA GLU A 165 37.51 -15.86 42.50
C GLU A 165 38.50 -14.76 42.99
N MET A 166 37.94 -13.55 43.23
CA MET A 166 38.23 -12.52 44.27
C MET A 166 39.68 -12.27 44.78
N ASP A 167 40.17 -11.01 44.73
CA ASP A 167 40.41 -10.18 45.94
C ASP A 167 40.86 -8.70 45.68
N VAL A 168 40.09 -7.77 46.27
CA VAL A 168 40.38 -6.50 47.02
C VAL A 168 41.35 -5.38 46.53
N ASP A 169 40.76 -4.16 46.41
CA ASP A 169 41.27 -2.76 46.37
C ASP A 169 42.18 -2.34 47.57
N PRO A 170 42.87 -1.16 47.68
CA PRO A 170 42.51 0.19 47.14
C PRO A 170 43.68 1.16 46.76
N ALA A 171 43.38 2.27 46.06
CA ALA A 171 43.82 3.66 46.36
C ALA A 171 43.56 4.68 45.22
N VAL A 172 42.90 5.79 45.57
CA VAL A 172 42.66 7.05 44.80
C VAL A 172 43.31 8.17 45.64
N PRO A 173 43.92 9.29 45.14
CA PRO A 173 43.38 10.27 44.16
C PRO A 173 44.49 10.90 43.24
N ALA A 174 44.34 11.91 42.36
CA ALA A 174 43.34 12.92 41.98
C ALA A 174 43.66 13.40 40.54
N GLY A 175 42.71 14.00 39.82
CA GLY A 175 42.99 14.86 38.64
C GLY A 175 41.95 14.80 37.51
N GLU A 176 40.97 15.71 37.56
CA GLU A 176 40.32 16.51 36.48
C GLU A 176 40.71 16.16 35.02
N ASP A 177 39.84 16.03 34.00
CA ASP A 177 38.66 16.80 33.60
C ASP A 177 37.76 15.98 32.64
N MET A 178 36.45 16.25 32.64
CA MET A 178 35.45 15.64 31.75
C MET A 178 35.26 16.48 30.48
N PRO A 179 35.33 15.92 29.25
CA PRO A 179 34.82 16.60 28.08
C PRO A 179 33.31 16.37 27.87
N PRO A 180 32.58 17.38 27.38
CA PRO A 180 31.13 17.49 27.50
C PRO A 180 30.34 16.83 26.36
N ASN A 181 29.10 16.45 26.69
CA ASN A 181 28.04 16.01 25.77
C ASN A 181 27.72 17.09 24.71
N PRO A 182 27.89 16.83 23.40
CA PRO A 182 27.48 17.77 22.36
C PRO A 182 26.01 17.58 21.99
N GLY A 183 25.14 18.01 22.89
CA GLY A 183 23.82 18.51 22.52
C GLY A 183 23.87 20.03 22.45
N THR A 184 24.24 20.60 21.31
CA THR A 184 23.76 21.91 20.80
C THR A 184 24.44 22.34 19.50
N SER A 185 23.58 22.79 18.56
CA SER A 185 23.82 23.69 17.40
C SER A 185 24.45 23.15 16.11
N PRO A 186 24.18 23.78 14.94
CA PRO A 186 23.26 24.90 14.66
C PRO A 186 22.18 24.58 13.60
N SER A 187 21.09 25.33 13.68
CA SER A 187 20.04 25.44 12.66
C SER A 187 20.65 25.74 11.29
N ALA A 188 20.47 24.83 10.32
CA ALA A 188 20.84 25.10 8.94
C ALA A 188 19.86 26.10 8.31
N THR A 189 20.37 27.28 7.98
CA THR A 189 19.65 28.35 7.26
C THR A 189 19.21 27.87 5.87
N ARG A 190 17.96 28.16 5.48
CA ARG A 190 17.40 27.78 4.17
C ARG A 190 17.98 28.66 3.05
N PRO A 191 18.21 28.15 1.83
CA PRO A 191 19.01 28.82 0.80
C PRO A 191 18.27 29.85 -0.07
N TYR A 192 17.17 30.47 0.39
CA TYR A 192 16.36 31.36 -0.46
C TYR A 192 15.88 32.63 0.26
N GLU A 193 16.79 33.30 0.98
CA GLU A 193 16.63 34.71 1.33
C GLU A 193 17.73 35.57 0.68
N GLY A 194 17.31 36.52 -0.18
CA GLY A 194 18.12 37.57 -0.84
C GLY A 194 18.65 37.16 -2.22
N ASN A 195 18.35 37.82 -3.34
CA ASN A 195 17.91 39.19 -3.61
C ASN A 195 16.94 39.21 -4.81
#